data_AF-A0A2V9KRG0-F1
#
_entry.id   AF-A0A2V9KRG0-F1
#
_cell.length_a   1.000
_cell.length_b   1.000
_cell.length_c   1.000
_cell.angle_alpha   90.00
_cell.angle_beta   90.00
_cell.angle_gamma   90.00
#
_symmetry.space_group_name_H-M   'P 1'
#
loop_
_entity.id
_entity.type
_entity.pdbx_description
1 polymer ?
#
loop_
_entity_poly.entity_id
_entity_poly.type
_entity_poly.pdbx_seq_one_letter_code
_entity_poly.pdbx_strand_id
1 'polypeptide(L)'
;NCSISLTYHRREHRLMCHYCGYSAAVPARCPVCDSEHLYYVGEGTEKIESKLAELFPGARVERLDRDTARRRGQFQKIFSDFRAGKIDI
;
A
#
# COMPACT_ATOMS: atom_id res chain seq x y z
N ASN A 1 12.13 -7.30 -15.62
CA ASN A 1 12.04 -5.85 -15.32
C ASN A 1 10.82 -5.34 -16.05
N CYS A 2 9.73 -5.04 -15.33
CA CYS A 2 8.51 -4.48 -15.89
C CYS A 2 8.45 -2.99 -15.55
N SER A 3 7.99 -2.13 -16.46
CA SER A 3 8.07 -0.66 -16.40
C SER A 3 7.20 0.02 -15.33
N ILE A 4 7.18 -0.53 -14.11
CA ILE A 4 6.40 -0.03 -12.98
C ILE A 4 7.34 0.40 -11.85
N SER A 5 6.83 1.23 -10.94
CA SER A 5 7.54 1.63 -9.72
C SER A 5 7.77 0.44 -8.78
N LEU A 6 8.90 0.48 -8.06
CA LEU A 6 9.22 -0.48 -7.00
C LEU A 6 8.66 0.02 -5.67
N THR A 7 8.09 -0.88 -4.88
CA THR A 7 7.67 -0.60 -3.51
C THR A 7 8.87 -0.67 -2.57
N TYR A 8 9.01 0.33 -1.71
CA TYR A 8 10.04 0.33 -0.67
C TYR A 8 9.54 -0.42 0.58
N HIS A 9 10.19 -1.53 0.89
CA HIS A 9 9.99 -2.30 2.11
C HIS A 9 10.96 -1.82 3.19
N ARG A 10 10.44 -1.01 4.13
CA ARG A 10 11.24 -0.36 5.19
C ARG A 10 11.96 -1.35 6.11
N ARG A 11 11.30 -2.45 6.49
CA ARG A 11 11.84 -3.43 7.43
C ARG A 11 13.04 -4.17 6.85
N GLU A 12 12.97 -4.53 5.58
CA GLU A 12 14.01 -5.26 4.85
C GLU A 12 15.01 -4.33 4.14
N HIS A 13 14.80 -3.01 4.20
CA HIS A 13 15.57 -2.00 3.47
C HIS A 13 15.77 -2.37 1.98
N ARG A 14 14.67 -2.70 1.29
CA ARG A 14 14.71 -3.26 -0.07
C ARG A 14 13.62 -2.67 -0.98
N LEU A 15 13.92 -2.54 -2.27
CA LEU A 15 12.96 -2.20 -3.32
C LEU A 15 12.43 -3.48 -3.96
N MET A 16 11.12 -3.60 -4.15
CA MET A 16 10.51 -4.78 -4.76
C MET A 16 9.36 -4.45 -5.69
N CYS A 17 9.33 -5.15 -6.82
CA CYS A 17 8.17 -5.21 -7.71
C CYS A 17 7.28 -6.38 -7.31
N HIS A 18 6.06 -6.10 -6.86
CA HIS A 18 5.10 -7.15 -6.49
C HIS A 18 4.49 -7.91 -7.67
N TYR A 19 4.63 -7.41 -8.90
CA TYR A 19 4.06 -8.03 -10.10
C TYR A 19 5.01 -9.06 -10.73
N CYS A 20 6.30 -8.73 -10.88
CA CYS A 20 7.28 -9.64 -11.48
C CYS A 20 8.29 -10.22 -10.48
N GLY A 21 8.24 -9.81 -9.20
CA GLY A 21 9.15 -10.30 -8.17
C GLY A 21 10.56 -9.71 -8.20
N TYR A 22 10.86 -8.80 -9.14
CA TYR A 22 12.17 -8.12 -9.19
C TYR A 22 12.44 -7.41 -7.87
N SER A 23 13.65 -7.58 -7.33
CA SER A 23 14.08 -6.91 -6.10
C SER A 23 15.47 -6.30 -6.28
N ALA A 24 15.68 -5.16 -5.64
CA ALA A 24 16.93 -4.41 -5.69
C ALA A 24 17.24 -3.82 -4.31
N ALA A 25 18.53 -3.61 -4.03
CA ALA A 25 18.95 -2.83 -2.89
C ALA A 25 18.49 -1.37 -3.05
N VAL A 26 18.21 -0.71 -1.94
CA VAL A 26 17.97 0.73 -1.92
C VAL A 26 19.31 1.43 -2.16
N PRO A 27 19.44 2.29 -3.19
CA PRO A 27 20.69 2.99 -3.45
C PRO A 27 20.96 4.03 -2.36
N ALA A 28 22.23 4.32 -2.07
CA ALA A 28 22.59 5.39 -1.13
C ALA A 28 22.42 6.79 -1.74
N ARG A 29 22.50 6.90 -3.08
CA ARG A 29 22.42 8.15 -3.83
C ARG A 29 21.59 7.95 -5.08
N CYS A 30 20.97 9.01 -5.57
CA CYS A 30 20.16 8.95 -6.79
C CYS A 30 21.06 8.59 -7.99
N PRO A 31 20.76 7.51 -8.75
CA PRO A 31 21.57 7.12 -9.90
C PRO A 31 21.50 8.12 -11.08
N VAL A 32 20.59 9.10 -11.00
CA VAL A 32 20.39 10.13 -12.05
C VAL A 32 21.05 11.45 -11.70
N CYS A 33 21.03 11.86 -10.42
CA CYS A 33 21.51 13.19 -9.99
C CYS A 33 22.48 13.19 -8.81
N ASP A 34 22.90 12.02 -8.33
CA ASP A 34 23.86 11.83 -7.22
C ASP A 34 23.44 12.43 -5.86
N SER A 35 22.17 12.84 -5.73
CA SER A 35 21.60 13.33 -4.46
C SER A 35 21.52 12.22 -3.41
N GLU A 36 21.90 12.53 -2.18
CA GLU A 36 21.71 11.68 -0.99
C GLU A 36 20.28 11.71 -0.45
N HIS A 37 19.48 12.70 -0.88
CA HIS A 37 18.10 12.87 -0.45
C HIS A 37 17.16 12.05 -1.33
N LEU A 38 16.95 10.80 -0.94
CA LEU A 38 15.99 9.90 -1.55
C LEU A 38 14.65 9.94 -0.80
N TYR A 39 13.60 10.36 -1.51
CA TYR A 39 12.25 10.39 -0.98
C TYR A 39 11.48 9.15 -1.43
N TYR A 40 10.93 8.42 -0.46
CA TYR A 40 10.00 7.32 -0.70
C TYR A 40 8.58 7.86 -0.69
N VAL A 41 7.94 7.90 -1.85
CA VAL A 41 6.60 8.41 -2.02
C VAL A 41 5.60 7.26 -1.97
N GLY A 42 4.50 7.48 -1.25
CA GLY A 42 3.44 6.49 -1.05
C GLY A 42 3.22 6.23 0.43
N GLU A 43 1.96 6.24 0.85
CA GLU A 43 1.56 5.76 2.16
C GLU A 43 0.94 4.37 1.98
N GLY A 44 1.40 3.40 2.76
CA GLY A 44 0.80 2.07 2.77
C GLY A 44 -0.69 2.17 3.11
N THR A 45 -1.49 1.24 2.58
CA THR A 45 -2.95 1.19 2.81
C THR A 45 -3.30 1.20 4.30
N GLU A 46 -2.47 0.62 5.16
CA GLU A 46 -2.60 0.65 6.63
C GLU A 46 -2.45 2.05 7.24
N LYS A 47 -1.52 2.86 6.71
CA LYS A 47 -1.31 4.22 7.18
C LYS A 47 -2.45 5.13 6.73
N ILE A 48 -2.96 4.91 5.52
CA ILE A 48 -4.14 5.60 5.01
C ILE A 48 -5.37 5.25 5.87
N GLU A 49 -5.60 3.96 6.14
CA GLU A 49 -6.67 3.48 7.03
C GLU A 49 -6.61 4.16 8.41
N SER A 50 -5.43 4.20 9.03
CA SER A 50 -5.23 4.86 10.34
C SER A 50 -5.57 6.36 10.29
N LYS A 51 -5.11 7.07 9.26
CA LYS A 51 -5.43 8.50 9.06
C LYS A 51 -6.91 8.74 8.81
N LEU A 52 -7.58 7.86 8.08
CA LEU A 52 -9.01 7.96 7.83
C LEU A 52 -9.80 7.81 9.13
N ALA A 53 -9.37 6.92 10.03
CA ALA A 53 -9.97 6.79 11.36
C ALA A 53 -9.80 8.07 12.22
N GLU A 54 -8.67 8.76 12.10
CA GLU A 54 -8.44 10.03 12.80
C GLU A 54 -9.28 11.19 12.22
N LEU A 55 -9.34 11.30 10.89
CA LEU A 55 -10.06 12.38 10.20
C LEU A 55 -11.58 12.19 10.20
N PHE A 56 -12.04 10.94 10.22
CA PHE A 56 -13.45 10.58 10.14
C PHE A 56 -13.80 9.55 11.24
N PRO A 57 -13.77 9.93 12.53
CA PRO A 57 -13.95 8.99 13.65
C PRO A 57 -15.32 8.30 13.70
N GLY A 58 -16.31 8.83 12.97
CA GLY A 58 -17.64 8.21 12.83
C GLY A 58 -17.84 7.38 11.57
N ALA A 59 -16.86 7.35 10.66
CA ALA A 59 -16.98 6.59 9.41
C ALA A 59 -16.58 5.12 9.64
N ARG A 60 -17.32 4.22 8.99
CA ARG A 60 -17.00 2.78 8.93
C ARG A 60 -16.04 2.56 7.77
N VAL A 61 -14.75 2.55 8.06
CA VAL A 61 -13.67 2.39 7.09
C VAL A 61 -13.25 0.92 7.03
N GLU A 62 -13.10 0.36 5.83
CA GLU A 62 -12.59 -1.01 5.65
C GLU A 62 -11.49 -1.08 4.58
N ARG A 63 -10.36 -1.71 4.90
CA ARG A 63 -9.24 -1.86 3.97
C ARG A 63 -9.37 -3.11 3.10
N LEU A 64 -9.34 -2.91 1.78
CA LEU A 64 -9.29 -4.00 0.79
C LEU A 64 -7.97 -4.01 0.02
N ASP A 65 -7.06 -4.90 0.38
CA ASP A 65 -5.84 -5.19 -0.36
C ASP A 65 -5.52 -6.70 -0.36
N ARG A 66 -4.39 -7.08 -0.95
CA ARG A 66 -3.99 -8.49 -1.08
C ARG A 66 -3.86 -9.20 0.27
N ASP A 67 -3.50 -8.47 1.34
CA ASP A 67 -3.32 -9.04 2.66
C ASP A 67 -4.64 -9.15 3.41
N THR A 68 -5.54 -8.19 3.24
CA THR A 68 -6.88 -8.26 3.83
C THR A 68 -7.83 -9.17 3.06
N ALA A 69 -7.63 -9.43 1.76
CA ALA A 69 -8.50 -10.31 0.96
C ALA A 69 -8.10 -11.79 0.95
N ARG A 70 -7.26 -12.25 1.89
CA ARG A 70 -6.71 -13.62 1.90
C ARG A 70 -7.75 -14.72 2.16
N ARG A 71 -8.88 -14.40 2.81
CA ARG A 71 -9.94 -15.39 3.08
C ARG A 71 -10.93 -15.46 1.92
N ARG A 72 -11.24 -16.68 1.49
CA ARG A 72 -12.26 -16.94 0.45
C ARG A 72 -13.58 -16.29 0.89
N GLY A 73 -14.15 -15.43 0.04
CA GLY A 73 -15.39 -14.71 0.34
C GLY A 73 -15.24 -13.30 0.91
N GLN A 74 -14.04 -12.93 1.41
CA GLN A 74 -13.85 -11.64 2.08
C GLN A 74 -13.99 -10.45 1.14
N PHE A 75 -13.42 -10.56 -0.07
CA PHE A 75 -13.60 -9.58 -1.13
C PHE A 75 -15.09 -9.33 -1.42
N GLN A 76 -15.86 -10.41 -1.62
CA GLN A 76 -17.29 -10.31 -1.94
C GLN A 76 -18.09 -9.70 -0.79
N LYS A 77 -17.75 -10.05 0.46
CA LYS A 77 -18.38 -9.47 1.65
C LYS A 77 -18.12 -7.97 1.75
N ILE A 78 -16.87 -7.53 1.70
CA ILE A 78 -16.49 -6.11 1.79
C ILE A 78 -17.20 -5.33 0.69
N PHE A 79 -17.17 -5.83 -0.54
CA PHE A 79 -17.82 -5.17 -1.66
C PHE A 79 -19.34 -5.11 -1.53
N SER A 80 -19.97 -6.17 -1.03
CA SER A 80 -21.42 -6.19 -0.77
C SER A 80 -21.81 -5.24 0.36
N ASP A 81 -21.03 -5.19 1.44
CA ASP A 81 -21.28 -4.33 2.58
C ASP A 81 -21.09 -2.85 2.20
N PHE A 82 -20.11 -2.53 1.36
CA PHE A 82 -19.95 -1.19 0.78
C PHE A 82 -21.17 -0.78 -0.05
N ARG A 83 -21.61 -1.65 -0.98
CA ARG A 83 -22.84 -1.38 -1.76
C ARG A 83 -24.09 -1.23 -0.91
N ALA A 84 -24.17 -1.94 0.21
CA ALA A 84 -25.28 -1.87 1.14
C ALA A 84 -25.20 -0.65 2.10
N GLY A 85 -24.18 0.21 1.96
CA GLY A 85 -23.99 1.37 2.84
C GLY A 85 -23.63 0.97 4.27
N LYS A 86 -22.98 -0.18 4.46
CA LYS A 86 -22.43 -0.61 5.76
C LYS A 86 -20.97 -0.20 5.95
N ILE A 87 -20.31 0.21 4.87
CA ILE A 87 -18.95 0.75 4.83
C ILE A 87 -19.09 2.11 4.16
N ASP A 88 -18.46 3.12 4.73
CA ASP A 88 -18.50 4.51 4.28
C ASP A 88 -17.29 4.84 3.39
N ILE A 89 -16.13 4.22 3.67
CA ILE A 89 -14.85 4.47 2.98
C ILE A 89 -14.10 3.16 2.76
#